data_AF-A0A2V6G6M4-F1
#
_entry.id   AF-A0A2V6G6M4-F1
#
_cell.length_a   1.000
_cell.length_b   1.000
_cell.length_c   1.000
_cell.angle_alpha   90.00
_cell.angle_beta   90.00
_cell.angle_gamma   90.00
#
_symmetry.space_group_name_H-M   'P 1'
#
loop_
_entity.id
_entity.type
_entity.pdbx_description
1 polymer ?
#
loop_
_entity_poly.entity_id
_entity_poly.type
_entity_poly.pdbx_seq_one_letter_code
_entity_poly.pdbx_strand_id
1 'polypeptide(L)'
;MSEHKVTLSWQRGDKPFEYQKYSRDHTWKFDGGHEMQASGAPAYLGNPNLVDPEEAFVASLSSCHMLTFLAIACKKRFVLDQYSDDAVGMMEKNA
;
A
#
# COMPACT_ATOMS: atom_id res chain seq x y z
N MET A 1 15.32 13.67 -12.34
CA MET A 1 14.55 13.56 -11.08
C MET A 1 13.19 13.01 -11.48
N SER A 2 12.79 11.86 -10.95
CA SER A 2 11.44 11.34 -11.16
C SER A 2 10.56 11.79 -10.01
N GLU A 3 9.31 12.13 -10.31
CA GLU A 3 8.29 12.51 -9.34
C GLU A 3 7.19 11.43 -9.38
N HIS A 4 6.73 10.98 -8.22
CA HIS A 4 5.69 9.96 -8.10
C HIS A 4 4.55 10.53 -7.26
N LYS A 5 3.39 10.78 -7.88
CA LYS A 5 2.25 11.40 -7.20
C LYS A 5 1.15 10.41 -6.92
N VAL A 6 0.43 10.69 -5.84
CA VAL A 6 -0.85 10.09 -5.52
C VAL A 6 -1.79 11.21 -5.12
N THR A 7 -3.02 11.17 -5.62
CA THR A 7 -4.11 12.01 -5.12
C THR A 7 -4.93 11.17 -4.16
N LEU A 8 -5.06 11.61 -2.91
CA LEU A 8 -5.89 10.97 -1.91
C LEU A 8 -7.20 11.75 -1.77
N SER A 9 -8.33 11.05 -1.74
CA SER A 9 -9.64 11.64 -1.53
C SER A 9 -10.42 10.88 -0.47
N TRP A 10 -10.80 11.59 0.60
CA TRP A 10 -11.67 11.11 1.65
C TRP A 10 -12.90 12.00 1.75
N GLN A 11 -14.07 11.41 1.95
CA GLN A 11 -15.33 12.14 2.13
C GLN A 11 -16.11 11.55 3.30
N ARG A 12 -16.63 12.43 4.18
CA ARG A 12 -17.42 12.03 5.34
C ARG A 12 -18.76 11.39 4.96
N GLY A 13 -19.36 11.85 3.85
CA GLY A 13 -20.78 11.63 3.55
C GLY A 13 -21.67 12.19 4.67
N ASP A 14 -22.74 11.46 4.99
CA ASP A 14 -23.74 11.86 5.98
C ASP A 14 -23.40 11.45 7.42
N LYS A 15 -22.27 10.78 7.65
CA LYS A 15 -21.89 10.26 8.97
C LYS A 15 -21.44 11.38 9.92
N PRO A 16 -21.71 11.30 11.24
CA PRO A 16 -21.12 12.23 12.22
C PRO A 16 -19.59 12.22 12.19
N PHE A 17 -18.98 13.40 12.33
CA PHE A 17 -17.52 13.51 12.48
C PHE A 17 -17.10 13.30 13.93
N GLU A 18 -17.24 12.06 14.40
CA GLU A 18 -16.81 11.61 15.72
C GLU A 18 -15.78 10.50 15.53
N TYR A 19 -14.75 10.46 16.40
CA TYR A 19 -13.61 9.55 16.24
C TYR A 19 -14.03 8.09 16.03
N GLN A 20 -15.07 7.63 16.74
CA GLN A 20 -15.53 6.25 16.65
C GLN A 20 -16.44 5.95 15.45
N LYS A 21 -16.92 6.97 14.72
CA LYS A 21 -18.00 6.83 13.74
C LYS A 21 -17.63 7.21 12.31
N TYR A 22 -16.64 8.09 12.11
CA TYR A 22 -16.24 8.47 10.76
C TYR A 22 -15.56 7.29 10.06
N SER A 23 -15.80 7.12 8.75
CA SER A 23 -15.17 6.05 7.97
C SER A 23 -13.68 6.33 7.77
N ARG A 24 -12.81 5.33 7.87
CA ARG A 24 -11.41 5.48 7.45
C ARG A 24 -11.21 5.20 5.95
N ASP A 25 -12.26 4.73 5.28
CA ASP A 25 -12.21 4.35 3.88
C ASP A 25 -12.03 5.59 2.98
N HIS A 26 -11.10 5.50 2.04
CA HIS A 26 -10.73 6.56 1.13
C HIS A 26 -10.17 5.99 -0.18
N THR A 27 -10.01 6.85 -1.19
CA THR A 27 -9.49 6.44 -2.50
C THR A 27 -8.09 7.01 -2.72
N TRP A 28 -7.18 6.17 -3.21
CA TRP A 28 -5.91 6.57 -3.81
C TRP A 28 -6.05 6.58 -5.32
N LYS A 29 -5.66 7.69 -5.96
CA LYS A 29 -5.59 7.82 -7.41
C LYS A 29 -4.15 8.03 -7.84
N PHE A 30 -3.66 7.14 -8.68
CA PHE A 30 -2.30 7.15 -9.22
C PHE A 30 -2.27 7.86 -10.58
N ASP A 31 -1.10 8.39 -10.95
CA ASP A 31 -0.92 9.16 -12.20
C ASP A 31 -1.30 8.38 -13.47
N GLY A 32 -1.18 7.04 -13.45
CA GLY A 32 -1.61 6.17 -14.54
C GLY A 32 -3.12 5.99 -14.68
N GLY A 33 -3.92 6.67 -13.86
CA GLY A 33 -5.39 6.58 -13.86
C GLY A 33 -5.96 5.43 -13.02
N HIS A 34 -5.12 4.56 -12.46
CA HIS A 34 -5.56 3.54 -11.53
C HIS A 34 -6.04 4.16 -10.22
N GLU A 35 -7.16 3.63 -9.73
CA GLU A 35 -7.73 4.00 -8.44
C GLU A 35 -7.81 2.77 -7.54
N MET A 36 -7.48 2.94 -6.27
CA MET A 36 -7.49 1.89 -5.26
C MET A 36 -8.25 2.37 -4.02
N GLN A 37 -9.13 1.52 -3.50
CA GLN A 37 -9.75 1.75 -2.20
C GLN A 37 -8.77 1.36 -1.10
N ALA A 38 -8.62 2.23 -0.11
CA ALA A 38 -7.77 2.04 1.05
C ALA A 38 -8.53 2.41 2.33
N SER A 39 -8.06 1.90 3.46
CA SER A 39 -8.57 2.28 4.78
C SER A 39 -7.42 2.43 5.76
N GLY A 40 -7.73 2.64 7.04
CA GLY A 40 -6.72 2.46 8.10
C GLY A 40 -6.59 0.98 8.47
N ALA A 41 -5.55 0.63 9.22
CA ALA A 41 -5.45 -0.72 9.76
C ALA A 41 -6.64 -1.04 10.68
N PRO A 42 -7.06 -2.31 10.82
CA PRO A 42 -8.18 -2.70 11.68
C PRO A 42 -8.01 -2.28 13.15
N ALA A 43 -6.76 -2.25 13.63
CA ALA A 43 -6.41 -1.75 14.96
C ALA A 43 -6.80 -0.28 15.20
N TYR A 44 -7.01 0.49 14.12
CA TYR A 44 -7.40 1.90 14.13
C TYR A 44 -8.79 2.15 13.53
N LEU A 45 -9.68 1.14 13.63
CA LEU A 45 -11.09 1.18 13.18
C LEU A 45 -11.26 1.31 11.66
N GLY A 46 -10.28 0.85 10.89
CA GLY A 46 -10.40 0.76 9.44
C GLY A 46 -11.06 -0.54 8.97
N ASN A 47 -11.27 -0.61 7.66
CA ASN A 47 -11.97 -1.70 7.00
C ASN A 47 -10.97 -2.82 6.64
N PRO A 48 -11.08 -4.02 7.23
CA PRO A 48 -10.14 -5.12 7.02
C PRO A 48 -10.17 -5.71 5.60
N ASN A 49 -11.13 -5.31 4.76
CA ASN A 49 -11.21 -5.74 3.37
C ASN A 49 -10.48 -4.80 2.40
N LEU A 50 -9.95 -3.68 2.89
CA LEU A 50 -9.24 -2.68 2.11
C LEU A 50 -7.78 -2.65 2.55
N VAL A 51 -6.90 -2.31 1.60
CA VAL A 51 -5.46 -2.13 1.87
C VAL A 51 -5.28 -1.01 2.88
N ASP A 52 -4.45 -1.24 3.89
CA ASP A 52 -3.97 -0.20 4.79
C ASP A 52 -2.58 0.35 4.38
N PRO A 53 -2.18 1.54 4.88
CA PRO A 53 -0.89 2.14 4.54
C PRO A 53 0.32 1.28 4.92
N GLU A 54 0.24 0.55 6.04
CA GLU A 54 1.31 -0.31 6.52
C GLU A 54 1.52 -1.51 5.57
N GLU A 55 0.45 -2.19 5.16
CA GLU A 55 0.47 -3.24 4.14
C GLU A 55 1.00 -2.72 2.80
N ALA A 56 0.51 -1.56 2.34
CA ALA A 56 0.97 -0.93 1.11
C ALA A 56 2.46 -0.59 1.15
N PHE A 57 2.96 -0.15 2.31
CA PHE A 57 4.37 0.15 2.51
C PHE A 57 5.24 -1.11 2.40
N VAL A 58 4.85 -2.20 3.08
CA VAL A 58 5.53 -3.50 2.97
C VAL A 58 5.53 -3.98 1.52
N ALA A 59 4.39 -3.92 0.84
CA ALA A 59 4.27 -4.30 -0.56
C ALA A 59 5.19 -3.47 -1.48
N SER A 60 5.30 -2.16 -1.24
CA SER A 60 6.16 -1.27 -2.03
C SER A 60 7.65 -1.65 -1.95
N LEU A 61 8.13 -1.99 -0.74
CA LEU A 61 9.51 -2.39 -0.52
C LEU A 61 9.80 -3.77 -1.11
N SER A 62 8.90 -4.73 -0.87
CA SER A 62 8.97 -6.08 -1.43
C SER A 62 9.04 -6.05 -2.96
N SER A 63 8.17 -5.25 -3.59
CA SER A 63 8.14 -5.07 -5.05
C SER A 63 9.41 -4.42 -5.59
N CYS A 64 9.91 -3.36 -4.94
CA CYS A 64 11.16 -2.70 -5.35
C CYS A 64 12.37 -3.64 -5.28
N HIS A 65 12.46 -4.44 -4.21
CA HIS A 65 13.48 -5.47 -4.07
C HIS A 65 13.38 -6.53 -5.16
N MET A 66 12.18 -7.09 -5.39
CA MET A 66 11.92 -8.06 -6.45
C MET A 66 12.36 -7.53 -7.82
N LEU A 67 11.95 -6.31 -8.20
CA LEU A 67 12.31 -5.72 -9.50
C LEU A 67 13.83 -5.57 -9.67
N THR A 68 14.53 -5.22 -8.60
CA THR A 68 16.00 -5.16 -8.59
C THR A 68 16.61 -6.54 -8.79
N PHE A 69 16.12 -7.55 -8.05
CA PHE A 69 16.57 -8.93 -8.17
C PHE A 69 16.36 -9.49 -9.58
N LEU A 70 15.16 -9.32 -10.14
CA LEU A 70 14.83 -9.78 -11.50
C LEU A 70 15.73 -9.12 -12.54
N ALA A 71 16.02 -7.83 -12.41
CA ALA A 71 16.94 -7.13 -13.31
C ALA A 71 18.36 -7.73 -13.28
N ILE A 72 18.85 -8.12 -12.09
CA ILE A 72 20.15 -8.78 -11.94
C ILE A 72 20.14 -10.18 -12.56
N ALA A 73 19.12 -10.99 -12.26
CA ALA A 73 18.98 -12.35 -12.78
C ALA A 73 18.95 -12.36 -14.31
N CYS A 74 18.15 -11.46 -14.90
CA CYS A 74 18.06 -11.27 -16.35
C CYS A 74 19.41 -10.86 -16.95
N LYS A 75 20.12 -9.89 -16.36
CA LYS A 75 21.47 -9.48 -16.82
C LYS A 75 22.49 -10.61 -16.76
N LYS A 76 22.32 -11.56 -15.84
CA LYS A 76 23.13 -12.77 -15.71
C LYS A 76 22.68 -13.93 -16.59
N ARG A 77 21.65 -13.73 -17.43
CA ARG A 77 21.09 -14.72 -18.36
C ARG A 77 20.45 -15.93 -17.68
N PHE A 78 19.99 -15.77 -16.44
CA PHE A 78 19.08 -16.74 -15.84
C PHE A 78 17.68 -16.58 -16.43
N VAL A 79 16.97 -17.70 -16.60
CA VAL A 79 15.54 -17.72 -16.90
C VAL A 79 14.81 -18.00 -15.59
N LEU A 80 13.90 -17.11 -15.21
CA LEU A 80 13.18 -17.18 -13.95
C LEU A 80 11.68 -17.15 -14.26
N ASP A 81 10.98 -18.25 -13.96
CA ASP A 81 9.57 -18.41 -14.32
C ASP A 81 8.62 -17.83 -13.26
N GLN A 82 9.02 -17.83 -11.99
CA GLN A 82 8.20 -17.37 -10.87
C GLN A 82 9.03 -16.75 -9.75
N TYR A 83 8.46 -15.72 -9.12
CA TYR A 83 8.93 -15.14 -7.85
C TYR A 83 7.72 -15.00 -6.92
N SER A 84 7.87 -15.38 -5.65
CA SER A 84 6.86 -15.21 -4.60
C SER A 84 7.56 -14.77 -3.33
N ASP A 85 6.92 -13.88 -2.58
CA ASP A 85 7.48 -13.28 -1.37
C ASP A 85 6.38 -13.03 -0.34
N ASP A 86 6.56 -13.61 0.85
CA ASP A 86 5.66 -13.48 2.00
C ASP A 86 6.26 -12.47 2.99
N ALA A 87 6.34 -11.21 2.56
CA ALA A 87 6.97 -10.14 3.33
C ALA A 87 6.16 -9.72 4.56
N VAL A 88 6.84 -9.45 5.68
CA VAL A 88 6.24 -9.02 6.95
C VAL A 88 6.86 -7.72 7.43
N GLY A 89 6.04 -6.72 7.73
CA GLY A 89 6.43 -5.50 8.44
C GLY A 89 5.99 -5.53 9.90
N MET A 90 6.84 -5.04 10.80
CA MET A 90 6.53 -4.91 12.22
C MET A 90 6.46 -3.43 12.60
N MET A 91 5.39 -3.05 13.27
CA MET A 91 5.20 -1.72 13.85
C MET A 91 5.33 -1.79 15.36
N GLU A 92 6.20 -0.97 15.93
CA GLU A 92 6.40 -0.86 17.37
C GLU A 92 6.21 0.59 17.83
N LYS A 93 5.98 0.79 19.12
CA LYS A 93 5.99 2.15 19.68
C LYS A 93 7.41 2.70 19.57
N ASN A 94 7.52 3.96 19.17
CA ASN A 94 8.78 4.67 19.25
C ASN A 94 9.26 4.69 20.71
N ALA A 95 10.58 4.56 20.89
CA ALA A 95 11.26 4.63 22.17
C ALA A 95 11.23 6.04 22.78
#